data_AF-A0A350H725-F1
#
_entry.id   AF-A0A350H725-F1
#
_cell.length_a   1.000
_cell.length_b   1.000
_cell.length_c   1.000
_cell.angle_alpha   90.00
_cell.angle_beta   90.00
_cell.angle_gamma   90.00
#
_symmetry.space_group_name_H-M   'P 1'
#
loop_
_entity.id
_entity.type
_entity.pdbx_description
1 polymer ?
#
loop_
_entity_poly.entity_id
_entity_poly.type
_entity_poly.pdbx_seq_one_letter_code
_entity_poly.pdbx_strand_id
1 'polypeptide(L)'
;KSNIDKVISGVLPTGKEEHIKELKNKYKNIAMVGDGINDAPALTSADTGIAIGAGTDIAIDAADVVLMKNSLLDVAKAIILSRKTLTNIKENLFWAFIYNIIGIPLAAGVYYPAFGLKLNPMFGAAAMSLSSFCVVTNALRLNLLNLDKEVHKY
;
A
#
# COMPACT_ATOMS: atom_id res chain seq x y z
N LYS A 1 -3.04 -29.96 -4.16
CA LYS A 1 -1.63 -29.72 -3.79
C LYS A 1 -1.36 -28.24 -4.02
N SER A 2 -0.97 -27.50 -2.99
CA SER A 2 -0.54 -26.10 -3.11
C SER A 2 0.74 -26.07 -3.94
N ASN A 3 0.79 -25.28 -5.01
CA ASN A 3 1.95 -25.18 -5.89
C ASN A 3 3.04 -24.33 -5.21
N ILE A 4 3.77 -24.93 -4.28
CA ILE A 4 4.79 -24.24 -3.46
C ILE A 4 6.16 -24.46 -4.12
N ASP A 5 6.86 -23.37 -4.42
CA ASP A 5 8.17 -23.41 -5.09
C ASP A 5 9.28 -24.04 -4.23
N LYS A 6 9.24 -23.81 -2.92
CA LYS A 6 10.25 -24.32 -1.97
C LYS A 6 9.61 -24.61 -0.62
N VAL A 7 9.94 -25.77 -0.06
CA VAL A 7 9.55 -26.18 1.30
C VAL A 7 10.80 -26.35 2.14
N ILE A 8 10.79 -25.79 3.35
CA ILE A 8 11.85 -25.92 4.34
C ILE A 8 11.19 -26.47 5.61
N SER A 9 11.70 -27.57 6.16
CA SER A 9 11.12 -28.28 7.30
C SER A 9 12.17 -28.61 8.36
N GLY A 10 11.75 -28.81 9.61
CA GLY A 10 12.64 -29.18 10.72
C GLY A 10 13.44 -28.01 11.31
N VAL A 11 12.97 -26.78 11.11
CA VAL A 11 13.65 -25.57 11.56
C VAL A 11 13.21 -25.22 12.98
N LEU A 12 14.17 -24.96 13.86
CA LEU A 12 13.93 -24.37 15.17
C LEU A 12 13.39 -22.93 15.02
N PRO A 13 12.65 -22.37 15.99
CA PRO A 13 12.16 -20.98 15.91
C PRO A 13 13.28 -19.96 15.63
N THR A 14 14.44 -20.13 16.26
CA THR A 14 15.65 -19.33 16.03
C THR A 14 16.19 -19.45 14.61
N GLY A 15 16.08 -20.63 14.00
CA GLY A 15 16.51 -20.86 12.61
C GLY A 15 15.57 -20.25 11.57
N LYS A 16 14.31 -19.92 11.92
CA LYS A 16 13.39 -19.24 10.98
C LYS A 16 13.87 -17.84 10.65
N GLU A 17 14.39 -17.10 11.63
CA GLU A 17 14.93 -15.75 11.43
C GLU A 17 16.12 -15.76 10.46
N GLU A 18 17.05 -16.70 10.63
CA GLU A 18 18.23 -16.84 9.77
C GLU A 18 17.83 -17.10 8.32
N HIS A 19 16.86 -17.99 8.10
CA HIS A 19 16.32 -18.26 6.76
C HIS A 19 15.63 -17.03 6.15
N ILE A 20 14.95 -16.21 6.95
CA ILE A 20 14.36 -14.96 6.46
C ILE A 20 15.44 -13.98 6.04
N LYS A 21 16.55 -13.87 6.79
CA LYS A 21 17.70 -13.04 6.41
C LYS A 21 18.34 -13.53 5.12
N GLU A 22 18.53 -14.84 4.96
CA GLU A 22 19.02 -15.43 3.70
C GLU A 22 18.07 -15.13 2.53
N LEU A 23 16.76 -15.29 2.74
CA LEU A 23 15.75 -14.98 1.73
C LEU A 23 15.71 -13.49 1.41
N LYS A 24 15.89 -12.58 2.38
CA LYS A 24 16.01 -11.14 2.15
C LYS A 24 17.24 -10.77 1.31
N ASN A 25 18.36 -11.46 1.53
CA ASN A 25 19.55 -11.25 0.72
C ASN A 25 19.35 -11.72 -0.74
N LYS A 26 18.58 -12.78 -0.93
CA LYS A 26 18.28 -13.33 -2.27
C LYS A 26 17.13 -12.59 -2.98
N TYR A 27 16.12 -12.17 -2.23
CA TYR A 27 14.90 -11.54 -2.69
C TYR A 27 14.73 -10.23 -1.95
N LYS A 28 14.64 -9.13 -2.70
CA LYS A 28 14.71 -7.77 -2.15
C LYS A 28 13.71 -7.47 -1.03
N ASN A 29 12.47 -7.97 -1.16
CA ASN A 29 11.39 -7.75 -0.20
C ASN A 29 10.74 -9.09 0.16
N ILE A 30 10.63 -9.37 1.46
CA ILE A 30 10.02 -10.59 2.01
C ILE A 30 8.80 -10.22 2.85
N ALA A 31 7.66 -10.83 2.53
CA ALA A 31 6.50 -10.87 3.40
C ALA A 31 6.46 -12.21 4.13
N MET A 32 6.33 -12.19 5.46
CA MET A 32 6.14 -13.38 6.27
C MET A 32 4.69 -13.46 6.75
N VAL A 33 4.12 -14.65 6.71
CA VAL A 33 2.79 -14.94 7.25
C VAL A 33 2.91 -15.96 8.37
N GLY A 34 2.34 -15.70 9.54
CA GLY A 34 2.44 -16.57 10.71
C GLY A 34 1.29 -16.37 11.71
N ASP A 35 1.35 -17.10 12.83
CA ASP A 35 0.34 -17.01 13.90
C ASP A 35 0.60 -15.86 14.90
N GLY A 36 1.78 -15.22 14.83
CA GLY A 36 2.17 -14.14 15.73
C GLY A 36 2.48 -14.55 17.17
N ILE A 37 2.40 -15.85 17.52
CA ILE A 37 2.72 -16.36 18.86
C ILE A 37 4.11 -16.99 18.84
N ASN A 38 4.30 -17.97 17.95
CA ASN A 38 5.56 -18.72 17.84
C ASN A 38 6.50 -18.11 16.79
N ASP A 39 5.92 -17.33 15.89
CA ASP A 39 6.59 -16.78 14.71
C ASP A 39 6.94 -15.29 14.87
N ALA A 40 6.73 -14.70 16.06
CA ALA A 40 6.95 -13.27 16.31
C ALA A 40 8.36 -12.78 15.88
N PRO A 41 9.48 -13.42 16.26
CA PRO A 41 10.82 -12.96 15.84
C PRO A 41 11.01 -12.97 14.32
N ALA A 42 10.39 -13.94 13.66
CA ALA A 42 10.47 -14.13 12.23
C ALA A 42 9.58 -13.09 11.49
N LEU A 43 8.39 -12.77 12.03
CA LEU A 43 7.49 -11.73 11.51
C LEU A 43 8.15 -10.36 11.55
N THR A 44 8.78 -10.01 12.68
CA THR A 44 9.49 -8.73 12.86
C THR A 44 10.74 -8.63 11.98
N SER A 45 11.36 -9.77 11.64
CA SER A 45 12.55 -9.80 10.78
C SER A 45 12.25 -9.67 9.29
N ALA A 46 11.00 -9.93 8.87
CA ALA A 46 10.54 -9.74 7.49
C ALA A 46 10.45 -8.24 7.14
N ASP A 47 10.23 -7.91 5.86
CA ASP A 47 9.90 -6.52 5.48
C ASP A 47 8.43 -6.19 5.70
N THR A 48 7.61 -7.24 5.75
CA THR A 48 6.18 -7.12 6.09
C THR A 48 5.76 -8.38 6.83
N GLY A 49 5.49 -8.26 8.13
CA GLY A 49 4.93 -9.32 8.96
C GLY A 49 3.40 -9.31 8.89
N ILE A 50 2.80 -10.46 8.58
CA ILE A 50 1.35 -10.65 8.53
C ILE A 50 0.95 -11.75 9.51
N ALA A 51 0.24 -11.39 10.58
CA ALA A 51 -0.31 -12.35 11.52
C ALA A 51 -1.73 -12.79 11.13
N ILE A 52 -2.05 -14.08 11.23
CA ILE A 52 -3.39 -14.63 10.96
C ILE A 52 -4.05 -15.08 12.26
N GLY A 53 -5.31 -14.68 12.45
CA GLY A 53 -6.15 -15.22 13.51
C GLY A 53 -5.65 -14.90 14.92
N ALA A 54 -4.77 -13.90 15.03
CA ALA A 54 -4.06 -13.57 16.24
C ALA A 54 -4.60 -12.25 16.80
N GLY A 55 -5.37 -12.34 17.88
CA GLY A 55 -5.77 -11.19 18.71
C GLY A 55 -4.93 -11.08 19.98
N THR A 56 -3.79 -11.76 20.03
CA THR A 56 -2.87 -11.72 21.16
C THR A 56 -1.98 -10.48 21.04
N ASP A 57 -1.68 -9.83 22.17
CA ASP A 57 -0.86 -8.61 22.20
C ASP A 57 0.50 -8.81 21.51
N ILE A 58 1.08 -10.01 21.65
CA ILE A 58 2.35 -10.38 21.01
C ILE A 58 2.27 -10.30 19.48
N ALA A 59 1.16 -10.73 18.88
CA ALA A 59 1.01 -10.71 17.43
C ALA A 59 0.79 -9.29 16.90
N ILE A 60 0.13 -8.44 17.70
CA ILE A 60 -0.10 -7.03 17.38
C ILE A 60 1.21 -6.24 17.42
N ASP A 61 2.08 -6.53 18.38
CA ASP A 61 3.38 -5.87 18.49
C ASP A 61 4.39 -6.39 17.45
N ALA A 62 4.29 -7.65 17.05
CA ALA A 62 5.28 -8.29 16.18
C ALA A 62 5.00 -8.16 14.67
N ALA A 63 3.78 -7.86 14.25
CA ALA A 63 3.36 -7.86 12.84
C ALA A 63 2.85 -6.49 12.36
N ASP A 64 3.17 -6.13 11.11
CA ASP A 64 2.69 -4.90 10.45
C ASP A 64 1.20 -4.98 10.09
N VAL A 65 0.69 -6.19 9.84
CA VAL A 65 -0.71 -6.46 9.47
C VAL A 65 -1.26 -7.61 10.29
N VAL A 66 -2.36 -7.38 11.00
CA VAL A 66 -3.06 -8.41 11.77
C VAL A 66 -4.40 -8.72 11.12
N LEU A 67 -4.55 -9.95 10.65
CA LEU A 67 -5.80 -10.45 10.06
C LEU A 67 -6.70 -11.01 11.16
N MET A 68 -7.82 -10.34 11.41
CA MET A 68 -8.78 -10.75 12.44
C MET A 68 -9.45 -12.10 12.14
N LYS A 69 -9.62 -12.43 10.85
CA LYS A 69 -10.22 -13.69 10.42
C LYS A 69 -9.14 -14.73 10.19
N ASN A 70 -9.45 -15.98 10.52
CA ASN A 70 -8.56 -17.11 10.27
C ASN A 70 -8.68 -17.60 8.81
N SER A 71 -8.30 -16.74 7.85
CA SER A 71 -8.41 -17.00 6.41
C SER A 71 -7.12 -16.59 5.68
N LEU A 72 -6.44 -17.56 5.08
CA LEU A 72 -5.27 -17.30 4.24
C LEU A 72 -5.59 -16.43 3.01
N LEU A 73 -6.84 -16.46 2.53
CA LEU A 73 -7.26 -15.62 1.41
C LEU A 73 -7.22 -14.13 1.76
N ASP A 74 -7.37 -13.78 3.04
CA ASP A 74 -7.34 -12.38 3.46
C ASP A 74 -5.92 -11.77 3.35
N VAL A 75 -4.88 -12.62 3.36
CA VAL A 75 -3.50 -12.20 3.00
C VAL A 75 -3.46 -11.69 1.55
N ALA A 76 -4.04 -12.46 0.62
CA ALA A 76 -4.10 -12.07 -0.78
C ALA A 76 -4.92 -10.78 -0.96
N LYS A 77 -6.05 -10.65 -0.25
CA LYS A 77 -6.87 -9.42 -0.25
C LYS A 77 -6.08 -8.21 0.24
N ALA A 78 -5.32 -8.34 1.32
CA ALA A 78 -4.49 -7.27 1.86
C ALA A 78 -3.44 -6.80 0.85
N ILE A 79 -2.78 -7.74 0.16
CA ILE A 79 -1.79 -7.44 -0.89
C ILE A 79 -2.46 -6.72 -2.08
N ILE A 80 -3.60 -7.21 -2.55
CA ILE A 80 -4.35 -6.58 -3.66
C ILE A 80 -4.80 -5.16 -3.28
N LEU A 81 -5.33 -5.00 -2.07
CA LEU A 81 -5.74 -3.70 -1.54
C LEU A 81 -4.57 -2.74 -1.51
N SER A 82 -3.43 -3.15 -0.93
CA SER A 82 -2.20 -2.34 -0.89
C SER A 82 -1.77 -1.86 -2.28
N ARG A 83 -1.74 -2.77 -3.27
CA ARG A 83 -1.39 -2.43 -4.65
C ARG A 83 -2.35 -1.40 -5.25
N LYS A 84 -3.67 -1.58 -5.05
CA LYS A 84 -4.69 -0.65 -5.57
C LYS A 84 -4.63 0.71 -4.87
N THR A 85 -4.35 0.73 -3.57
CA THR A 85 -4.15 1.97 -2.81
C THR A 85 -2.93 2.74 -3.34
N LEU A 86 -1.81 2.06 -3.59
CA LEU A 86 -0.62 2.69 -4.16
C LEU A 86 -0.87 3.27 -5.56
N THR A 87 -1.66 2.59 -6.41
CA THR A 87 -2.06 3.13 -7.70
C THR A 87 -2.87 4.43 -7.54
N ASN A 88 -3.84 4.44 -6.63
CA ASN A 88 -4.65 5.62 -6.34
C ASN A 88 -3.82 6.81 -5.82
N ILE A 89 -2.86 6.53 -4.91
CA ILE A 89 -1.94 7.55 -4.40
C ILE A 89 -1.11 8.15 -5.54
N LYS A 90 -0.59 7.32 -6.46
CA LYS A 90 0.17 7.80 -7.62
C LYS A 90 -0.68 8.67 -8.54
N GLU A 91 -1.93 8.30 -8.80
CA GLU A 91 -2.87 9.11 -9.58
C GLU A 91 -3.11 10.47 -8.91
N ASN A 92 -3.35 10.49 -7.59
CA ASN A 92 -3.60 11.72 -6.85
C ASN A 92 -2.37 12.64 -6.85
N LEU A 93 -1.17 12.07 -6.66
CA LEU A 93 0.08 12.82 -6.74
C LEU A 93 0.34 13.36 -8.14
N PHE A 94 0.04 12.58 -9.18
CA PHE A 94 0.18 13.02 -10.57
C PHE A 94 -0.67 14.26 -10.85
N TRP A 95 -1.94 14.25 -10.43
CA TRP A 95 -2.81 15.43 -10.54
C TRP A 95 -2.26 16.62 -9.74
N ALA A 96 -1.87 16.40 -8.48
CA ALA A 96 -1.31 17.46 -7.64
C ALA A 96 -0.07 18.12 -8.27
N PHE A 97 0.83 17.34 -8.86
CA PHE A 97 2.00 17.86 -9.56
C PHE A 97 1.62 18.65 -10.81
N ILE A 98 0.69 18.17 -11.64
CA ILE A 98 0.23 18.90 -12.83
C ILE A 98 -0.35 20.26 -12.44
N TYR A 99 -1.21 20.30 -11.41
CA TYR A 99 -1.78 21.55 -10.93
C TYR A 99 -0.71 22.54 -10.48
N ASN A 100 0.31 22.08 -9.74
CA ASN A 100 1.39 22.94 -9.28
C ASN A 100 2.31 23.40 -10.44
N ILE A 101 2.63 22.50 -11.36
CA ILE A 101 3.48 22.80 -12.53
C ILE A 101 2.83 23.85 -13.44
N ILE A 102 1.49 23.84 -13.59
CA ILE A 102 0.77 24.83 -14.39
C ILE A 102 0.49 26.09 -13.57
N GLY A 103 0.06 25.92 -12.31
CA GLY A 103 -0.39 27.00 -11.44
C GLY A 103 0.74 27.95 -11.02
N ILE A 104 1.94 27.44 -10.71
CA ILE A 104 3.07 28.26 -10.27
C ILE A 104 3.54 29.22 -11.38
N PRO A 105 3.83 28.78 -12.62
CA PRO A 105 4.21 29.69 -13.71
C PRO A 105 3.10 30.68 -14.09
N LEU A 106 1.83 30.24 -14.01
CA LEU A 106 0.69 31.11 -14.29
C LEU A 106 0.53 32.20 -13.22
N ALA A 107 0.74 31.88 -11.94
CA ALA A 107 0.73 32.85 -10.84
C ALA A 107 1.96 33.77 -10.87
N ALA A 108 3.13 33.25 -11.27
CA ALA A 108 4.36 34.02 -11.46
C ALA A 108 4.32 34.96 -12.69
N GLY A 109 3.24 34.93 -13.48
CA GLY A 109 3.04 35.84 -14.61
C GLY A 109 3.84 35.47 -15.86
N VAL A 110 4.36 34.23 -15.96
CA VAL A 110 5.14 33.77 -17.12
C VAL A 110 4.33 33.86 -18.43
N TYR A 111 3.01 33.64 -18.36
CA TYR A 111 2.11 33.72 -19.51
C TYR A 111 1.52 35.12 -19.76
N TYR A 112 1.83 36.10 -18.90
CA TYR A 112 1.32 37.46 -19.01
C TYR A 112 1.74 38.18 -20.32
N PRO A 113 3.01 38.12 -20.78
CA PRO A 113 3.40 38.82 -22.00
C PRO A 113 2.89 38.16 -23.29
N ALA A 114 2.53 36.87 -23.28
CA ALA A 114 2.05 36.15 -24.45
C ALA A 114 0.51 36.12 -24.58
N PHE A 115 -0.23 36.05 -23.47
CA PHE A 115 -1.69 35.85 -23.48
C PHE A 115 -2.48 36.89 -22.66
N GLY A 116 -1.82 37.82 -21.96
CA GLY A 116 -2.48 38.81 -21.09
C GLY A 116 -3.26 38.20 -19.90
N LEU A 117 -3.11 36.89 -19.68
CA LEU A 117 -3.80 36.14 -18.64
C LEU A 117 -3.18 36.45 -17.29
N LYS A 118 -3.93 37.16 -16.44
CA LYS A 118 -3.66 37.26 -15.00
C LYS A 118 -4.48 36.19 -14.29
N LEU A 119 -3.84 35.37 -13.47
CA LEU A 119 -4.53 34.39 -12.66
C LEU A 119 -5.33 35.13 -11.58
N ASN A 120 -6.65 35.24 -11.75
CA ASN A 120 -7.52 35.78 -10.71
C ASN A 120 -7.58 34.76 -9.57
N PRO A 121 -7.27 35.16 -8.31
CA PRO A 121 -7.31 34.28 -7.14
C PRO A 121 -8.61 33.47 -7.01
N MET A 122 -9.73 34.00 -7.51
CA MET A 122 -11.03 33.33 -7.53
C MET A 122 -11.03 32.04 -8.37
N PHE A 123 -10.39 32.04 -9.55
CA PHE A 123 -10.25 30.84 -10.39
C PHE A 123 -9.26 29.84 -9.78
N GLY A 124 -8.20 30.33 -9.12
CA GLY A 124 -7.27 29.49 -8.38
C GLY A 124 -7.96 28.76 -7.22
N ALA A 125 -8.78 29.47 -6.45
CA ALA A 125 -9.58 28.87 -5.38
C ALA A 125 -10.60 27.85 -5.91
N ALA A 126 -11.31 28.17 -7.00
CA ALA A 126 -12.24 27.25 -7.63
C ALA A 126 -11.56 25.97 -8.15
N ALA A 127 -10.40 26.10 -8.81
CA ALA A 127 -9.60 24.96 -9.28
C ALA A 127 -9.09 24.11 -8.11
N MET A 128 -8.66 24.73 -7.01
CA MET A 128 -8.21 24.03 -5.80
C MET A 128 -9.35 23.23 -5.16
N SER A 129 -10.55 23.81 -5.06
CA SER A 129 -11.75 23.11 -4.56
C SER A 129 -12.15 21.95 -5.47
N LEU A 130 -12.13 22.14 -6.79
CA LEU A 130 -12.46 21.09 -7.77
C LEU A 130 -11.44 19.95 -7.72
N SER A 131 -10.15 20.26 -7.58
CA SER A 131 -9.08 19.27 -7.43
C SER A 131 -9.28 18.42 -6.18
N SER A 132 -9.59 19.04 -5.03
CA SER A 132 -9.88 18.30 -3.79
C SER A 132 -11.08 17.37 -3.98
N PHE A 133 -12.13 17.83 -4.65
CA PHE A 133 -13.28 16.99 -4.96
C PHE A 133 -12.88 15.79 -5.84
N CYS A 134 -12.15 16.00 -6.94
CA CYS A 134 -11.68 14.94 -7.82
C CYS A 134 -10.78 13.92 -7.09
N VAL A 135 -9.84 14.38 -6.27
CA VAL A 135 -8.94 13.52 -5.50
C VAL A 135 -9.71 12.68 -4.48
N VAL A 136 -10.66 13.30 -3.75
CA VAL A 136 -11.50 12.59 -2.77
C VAL A 136 -12.40 11.57 -3.47
N THR A 137 -13.04 11.94 -4.59
CA THR A 137 -13.84 11.00 -5.37
C THR A 137 -12.99 9.85 -5.91
N ASN A 138 -11.77 10.12 -6.37
CA ASN A 138 -10.85 9.08 -6.81
C ASN A 138 -10.46 8.16 -5.66
N ALA A 139 -10.14 8.69 -4.48
CA ALA A 139 -9.86 7.89 -3.29
C ALA A 139 -11.05 7.02 -2.87
N LEU A 140 -12.27 7.55 -2.93
CA LEU A 140 -13.50 6.82 -2.61
C LEU A 140 -13.77 5.65 -3.56
N ARG A 141 -13.18 5.63 -4.77
CA ARG A 141 -13.25 4.48 -5.68
C ARG A 141 -12.70 3.20 -5.05
N LEU A 142 -11.75 3.30 -4.11
CA LEU A 142 -11.25 2.15 -3.35
C LEU A 142 -12.34 1.47 -2.52
N ASN A 143 -13.34 2.21 -2.02
CA ASN A 143 -14.45 1.63 -1.24
C ASN A 143 -15.39 0.76 -2.09
N LEU A 144 -15.41 0.96 -3.41
CA LEU A 144 -16.21 0.16 -4.34
C LEU A 144 -15.49 -1.12 -4.78
N LEU A 145 -14.25 -1.34 -4.34
CA LEU A 145 -13.48 -2.53 -4.69
C LEU A 145 -14.05 -3.76 -3.97
N ASN A 146 -14.49 -4.73 -4.77
CA ASN A 146 -14.85 -6.04 -4.27
C ASN A 146 -13.60 -6.95 -4.28
N LEU A 147 -12.97 -7.09 -3.11
CA LEU A 147 -11.75 -7.88 -2.95
C LEU A 147 -11.97 -9.38 -3.15
N ASP A 148 -13.16 -9.90 -2.87
CA ASP A 148 -13.47 -11.32 -3.05
C ASP A 148 -13.41 -11.70 -4.53
N LYS A 149 -13.99 -10.88 -5.42
CA LYS A 149 -13.91 -11.08 -6.88
C LYS A 149 -12.47 -11.02 -7.42
N GLU A 150 -11.64 -10.15 -6.84
CA GLU A 150 -10.27 -9.95 -7.30
C GLU A 150 -9.35 -11.10 -6.92
N VAL A 151 -9.51 -11.67 -5.73
CA VAL A 151 -8.72 -12.85 -5.31
C VAL A 151 -9.02 -14.06 -6.19
N HIS A 152 -10.27 -14.28 -6.59
CA HIS A 152 -10.65 -15.40 -7.46
C HIS A 152 -10.22 -15.26 -8.92
N LYS A 153 -9.62 -14.14 -9.30
CA LYS A 153 -9.09 -13.91 -10.66
C LYS A 153 -7.68 -14.50 -10.85
N TYR A 154 -7.00 -14.85 -9.76
CA TYR A 154 -5.65 -15.42 -9.71
C TYR A 154 -5.72 -16.88 -9.23
#